data_AF-A0A6B1GK67-F1
#
_entry.id   AF-A0A6B1GK67-F1
#
_cell.length_a   1.000
_cell.length_b   1.000
_cell.length_c   1.000
_cell.angle_alpha   90.00
_cell.angle_beta   90.00
_cell.angle_gamma   90.00
#
_symmetry.space_group_name_H-M   'P 1'
#
loop_
_entity.id
_entity.type
_entity.pdbx_description
1 polymer ?
#
loop_
_entity_poly.entity_id
_entity_poly.type
_entity_poly.pdbx_seq_one_letter_code
_entity_poly.pdbx_strand_id
1 'polypeptide(L)'
;MTTASYDRPDARTAAMYAALEEGIISRDQEKASDVLYDLIRAGRPLDELLLETVRIHGPYTQAPFHQRLDDGFVRFVNNDHCLLSGRLALRMPEVLSKQHRFLPIAQTMWYVPTGLDAWNQLLGKAPGHYGRSRYAHVRSPVPPAPEIYNLDVPPLARPEE
;
A
#
# COMPACT_ATOMS: atom_id res chain seq x y z
N MET A 1 -21.49 -11.44 7.18
CA MET A 1 -20.20 -11.48 6.46
C MET A 1 -19.38 -12.59 7.10
N THR A 2 -19.19 -13.70 6.39
CA THR A 2 -18.42 -14.85 6.89
C THR A 2 -16.99 -14.38 7.11
N THR A 3 -16.47 -14.47 8.33
CA THR A 3 -15.02 -14.37 8.57
C THR A 3 -14.39 -15.50 7.78
N ALA A 4 -13.75 -15.16 6.64
CA ALA A 4 -12.97 -16.13 5.90
C ALA A 4 -11.85 -16.60 6.83
N SER A 5 -11.97 -17.84 7.31
CA SER A 5 -10.85 -18.55 7.91
C SER A 5 -9.87 -18.81 6.78
N TYR A 6 -8.89 -17.93 6.59
CA TYR A 6 -7.82 -18.17 5.64
C TYR A 6 -6.99 -19.33 6.18
N ASP A 7 -7.06 -20.48 5.49
CA ASP A 7 -6.19 -21.60 5.79
C ASP A 7 -4.73 -21.12 5.75
N ARG A 8 -3.93 -21.64 6.67
CA ARG A 8 -2.51 -21.29 6.75
C ARG A 8 -1.87 -21.53 5.38
N PRO A 9 -1.22 -20.53 4.78
CA PRO A 9 -0.64 -20.69 3.44
C PRO A 9 0.42 -21.78 3.46
N ASP A 10 0.52 -22.53 2.37
CA ASP A 10 1.63 -23.45 2.15
C ASP A 10 2.98 -22.68 2.13
N ALA A 11 4.09 -23.40 2.28
CA ALA A 11 5.41 -22.79 2.37
C ALA A 11 5.78 -21.90 1.17
N ARG A 12 5.31 -22.25 -0.04
CA ARG A 12 5.57 -21.46 -1.25
C ARG A 12 4.78 -20.16 -1.22
N THR A 13 3.49 -20.24 -0.90
CA THR A 13 2.62 -19.06 -0.76
C THR A 13 3.13 -18.13 0.34
N ALA A 14 3.57 -18.67 1.48
CA ALA A 14 4.17 -17.89 2.56
C ALA A 14 5.45 -17.16 2.12
N ALA A 15 6.31 -17.81 1.33
CA ALA A 15 7.50 -17.18 0.76
C ALA A 15 7.14 -16.04 -0.22
N MET A 16 6.06 -16.20 -1.00
CA MET A 16 5.57 -15.14 -1.90
C MET A 16 5.04 -13.93 -1.11
N TYR A 17 4.32 -14.15 -0.02
CA TYR A 17 3.90 -13.03 0.86
C TYR A 17 5.09 -12.32 1.51
N ALA A 18 6.12 -13.06 1.93
CA ALA A 18 7.35 -12.45 2.43
C ALA A 18 8.07 -11.62 1.35
N ALA A 19 8.12 -12.11 0.10
CA ALA A 19 8.70 -11.37 -1.01
C ALA A 19 7.88 -10.12 -1.39
N LEU A 20 6.54 -10.18 -1.24
CA LEU A 20 5.66 -9.04 -1.43
C LEU A 20 5.94 -7.97 -0.37
N GLU A 21 6.05 -8.38 0.89
CA GLU A 21 6.41 -7.51 2.00
C GLU A 21 7.76 -6.83 1.76
N GLU A 22 8.77 -7.60 1.35
CA GLU A 22 10.08 -7.07 1.01
C GLU A 22 9.99 -6.01 -0.11
N GLY A 23 9.28 -6.30 -1.21
CA GLY A 23 9.12 -5.37 -2.33
C GLY A 23 8.40 -4.08 -1.93
N ILE A 24 7.36 -4.18 -1.10
CA ILE A 24 6.64 -3.01 -0.59
C ILE A 24 7.55 -2.16 0.31
N ILE A 25 8.24 -2.77 1.28
CA ILE A 25 9.10 -2.08 2.24
C ILE A 25 10.33 -1.46 1.58
N SER A 26 10.90 -2.13 0.56
CA SER A 26 12.01 -1.59 -0.24
C SER A 26 11.56 -0.51 -1.22
N ARG A 27 10.26 -0.19 -1.28
CA ARG A 27 9.65 0.76 -2.23
C ARG A 27 9.88 0.36 -3.70
N ASP A 28 9.97 -0.95 -3.96
CA ASP A 28 10.20 -1.53 -5.29
C ASP A 28 8.87 -1.91 -5.95
N GLN A 29 8.42 -1.04 -6.85
CA GLN A 29 7.13 -1.19 -7.56
C GLN A 29 7.10 -2.41 -8.47
N GLU A 30 8.20 -2.68 -9.17
CA GLU A 30 8.29 -3.78 -10.13
C GLU A 30 8.26 -5.11 -9.39
N LYS A 31 9.12 -5.26 -8.36
CA LYS A 31 9.15 -6.46 -7.53
C LYS A 31 7.81 -6.74 -6.86
N ALA A 32 7.20 -5.73 -6.21
CA ALA A 32 5.91 -5.92 -5.54
C ALA A 32 4.81 -6.31 -6.53
N SER A 33 4.80 -5.71 -7.72
CA SER A 33 3.82 -6.02 -8.77
C SER A 33 4.00 -7.44 -9.31
N ASP A 34 5.24 -7.86 -9.61
CA ASP A 34 5.53 -9.19 -10.12
C ASP A 34 5.11 -10.28 -9.12
N VAL A 35 5.45 -10.09 -7.84
CA VAL A 35 5.04 -11.02 -6.78
C VAL A 35 3.52 -11.07 -6.62
N LEU A 36 2.83 -9.92 -6.69
CA LEU A 36 1.36 -9.90 -6.69
C LEU A 36 0.80 -10.70 -7.88
N TYR A 37 1.36 -10.56 -9.07
CA TYR A 37 0.90 -11.29 -10.24
C TYR A 37 1.07 -12.79 -10.07
N ASP A 38 2.16 -13.23 -9.46
CA ASP A 38 2.35 -14.64 -9.14
C ASP A 38 1.37 -15.14 -8.09
N LEU A 39 1.04 -14.34 -7.06
CA LEU A 39 0.01 -14.69 -6.08
C LEU A 39 -1.38 -14.83 -6.74
N ILE A 40 -1.71 -13.93 -7.69
CA ILE A 40 -2.94 -14.02 -8.49
C ILE A 40 -2.94 -15.30 -9.34
N ARG A 41 -1.81 -15.64 -9.99
CA ARG A 41 -1.66 -16.89 -10.77
C ARG A 41 -1.76 -18.14 -9.90
N ALA A 42 -1.30 -18.05 -8.64
CA ALA A 42 -1.46 -19.09 -7.63
C ALA A 42 -2.89 -19.20 -7.09
N GLY A 43 -3.81 -18.35 -7.55
CA GLY A 43 -5.23 -18.42 -7.20
C GLY A 43 -5.57 -17.83 -5.83
N ARG A 44 -4.71 -16.98 -5.27
CA ARG A 44 -5.00 -16.33 -3.98
C ARG A 44 -6.21 -15.40 -4.09
N PRO A 45 -7.11 -15.38 -3.08
CA PRO A 45 -8.29 -14.50 -3.05
C PRO A 45 -7.92 -13.01 -3.06
N LEU A 46 -8.69 -12.16 -3.75
CA LEU A 46 -8.40 -10.72 -3.86
C LEU A 46 -8.50 -9.97 -2.52
N ASP A 47 -9.45 -10.37 -1.68
CA ASP A 47 -9.62 -9.86 -0.32
C ASP A 47 -8.42 -10.22 0.56
N GLU A 48 -7.87 -11.44 0.42
CA GLU A 48 -6.62 -11.84 1.07
C GLU A 48 -5.43 -10.99 0.61
N LEU A 49 -5.28 -10.78 -0.70
CA LEU A 49 -4.20 -9.94 -1.25
C LEU A 49 -4.29 -8.49 -0.75
N LEU A 50 -5.50 -7.94 -0.71
CA LEU A 50 -5.70 -6.59 -0.19
C LEU A 50 -5.44 -6.52 1.31
N LEU A 51 -5.88 -7.53 2.09
CA LEU A 51 -5.63 -7.59 3.53
C LEU A 51 -4.13 -7.63 3.85
N GLU A 52 -3.37 -8.47 3.15
CA GLU A 52 -1.91 -8.53 3.30
C GLU A 52 -1.24 -7.22 2.89
N THR A 53 -1.70 -6.61 1.80
CA THR A 53 -1.22 -5.28 1.38
C THR A 53 -1.44 -4.24 2.48
N VAL A 54 -2.62 -4.22 3.10
CA VAL A 54 -2.94 -3.31 4.23
C VAL A 54 -2.11 -3.64 5.47
N ARG A 55 -1.92 -4.93 5.80
CA ARG A 55 -1.08 -5.37 6.93
C ARG A 55 0.35 -4.85 6.80
N ILE A 56 0.92 -4.95 5.59
CA ILE A 56 2.30 -4.54 5.29
C ILE A 56 2.42 -3.02 5.26
N HIS A 57 1.55 -2.34 4.51
CA HIS A 57 1.69 -0.92 4.21
C HIS A 57 1.14 -0.01 5.32
N GLY A 58 0.03 -0.41 5.95
CA GLY A 58 -0.73 0.37 6.92
C GLY A 58 0.10 1.01 8.05
N PRO A 59 1.03 0.28 8.70
CA PRO A 59 1.87 0.84 9.76
C PRO A 59 2.71 2.05 9.35
N TYR A 60 3.07 2.15 8.06
CA TYR A 60 3.97 3.18 7.52
C TYR A 60 3.24 4.34 6.84
N THR A 61 1.91 4.27 6.77
CA THR A 61 1.08 5.27 6.08
C THR A 61 0.27 6.14 7.00
N GLN A 62 0.76 6.27 8.23
CA GLN A 62 0.30 7.30 9.16
C GLN A 62 0.86 8.64 8.72
N ALA A 63 0.27 9.21 7.67
CA ALA A 63 0.53 10.59 7.29
C ALA A 63 -0.41 11.50 8.08
N PRO A 64 0.06 12.65 8.61
CA PRO A 64 -0.85 13.72 8.96
C PRO A 64 -1.62 14.11 7.69
N PHE A 65 -2.91 14.41 7.85
CA PHE A 65 -3.63 15.18 6.84
C PHE A 65 -2.74 16.39 6.49
N HIS A 66 -2.40 16.57 5.22
CA HIS A 66 -1.74 17.80 4.83
C HIS A 66 -2.84 18.80 4.52
N GLN A 67 -2.94 19.79 5.40
CA GLN A 67 -3.76 20.97 5.19
C GLN A 67 -3.08 21.79 4.09
N ARG A 68 -3.55 21.64 2.86
CA ARG A 68 -3.07 22.44 1.74
C ARG A 68 -3.81 23.77 1.77
N LEU A 69 -3.05 24.87 1.80
CA LEU A 69 -3.60 26.21 1.63
C LEU A 69 -3.51 26.56 0.13
N ASP A 70 -4.63 26.41 -0.57
CA ASP A 70 -4.75 26.85 -1.97
C ASP A 70 -5.54 28.16 -1.98
N ASP A 71 -4.90 29.27 -2.38
CA ASP A 71 -5.49 30.61 -2.44
C ASP A 71 -6.17 31.06 -1.13
N GLY A 72 -5.59 30.70 0.02
CA GLY A 72 -6.12 31.03 1.35
C GLY A 72 -7.22 30.08 1.84
N PHE A 73 -7.63 29.09 1.05
CA PHE A 73 -8.58 28.07 1.47
C PHE A 73 -7.89 26.82 2.00
N VAL A 74 -8.36 26.37 3.15
CA VAL A 74 -7.97 25.11 3.76
C VAL A 74 -8.56 23.95 2.95
N ARG A 75 -7.71 23.13 2.34
CA ARG A 75 -8.09 21.85 1.73
C ARG A 75 -7.47 20.71 2.51
N PHE A 76 -8.32 19.78 2.93
CA PHE A 76 -7.88 18.54 3.54
C PHE A 76 -7.55 17.55 2.42
N VAL A 77 -6.29 17.13 2.34
CA VAL A 77 -5.88 16.06 1.43
C VAL A 77 -5.46 14.88 2.29
N ASN A 78 -6.24 13.80 2.22
CA ASN A 78 -5.86 12.52 2.81
C ASN A 78 -4.86 11.84 1.87
N ASN A 79 -3.77 11.34 2.45
CA ASN A 79 -2.64 10.84 1.69
C ASN A 79 -2.80 9.36 1.28
N ASP A 80 -3.85 8.68 1.73
CA ASP A 80 -4.08 7.24 1.56
C ASP A 80 -4.56 6.80 0.17
N HIS A 81 -4.52 7.68 -0.85
CA HIS A 81 -5.02 7.37 -2.19
C HIS A 81 -4.39 6.11 -2.84
N CYS A 82 -3.17 5.72 -2.45
CA CYS A 82 -2.53 4.48 -2.89
C CYS A 82 -3.29 3.21 -2.45
N LEU A 83 -4.10 3.28 -1.39
CA LEU A 83 -4.95 2.18 -0.91
C LEU A 83 -6.44 2.41 -1.18
N LEU A 84 -6.89 3.64 -1.47
CA LEU A 84 -8.31 3.94 -1.73
C LEU A 84 -8.88 3.11 -2.90
N SER A 85 -8.08 2.85 -3.94
CA SER A 85 -8.51 2.01 -5.07
C SER A 85 -8.69 0.55 -4.68
N GLY A 86 -8.12 0.09 -3.57
CA GLY A 86 -8.19 -1.30 -3.11
C GLY A 86 -9.62 -1.77 -2.85
N ARG A 87 -10.46 -0.93 -2.20
CA ARG A 87 -11.87 -1.27 -1.98
C ARG A 87 -12.63 -1.46 -3.29
N LEU A 88 -12.36 -0.59 -4.27
CA LEU A 88 -12.96 -0.71 -5.59
C LEU A 88 -12.46 -1.96 -6.30
N ALA A 89 -11.17 -2.30 -6.17
CA ALA A 89 -10.57 -3.48 -6.77
C ALA A 89 -11.22 -4.80 -6.35
N LEU A 90 -11.83 -4.88 -5.15
CA LEU A 90 -12.61 -6.04 -4.72
C LEU A 90 -13.96 -6.18 -5.45
N ARG A 91 -14.54 -5.08 -5.91
CA ARG A 91 -15.89 -5.05 -6.53
C ARG A 91 -15.83 -5.10 -8.05
N MET A 92 -14.77 -4.57 -8.65
CA MET A 92 -14.63 -4.48 -10.11
C MET A 92 -14.69 -5.82 -10.87
N PRO A 93 -14.29 -6.98 -10.32
CA PRO A 93 -14.45 -8.26 -11.01
C PRO A 93 -15.89 -8.60 -11.41
N GLU A 94 -16.90 -8.00 -10.74
CA GLU A 94 -18.32 -8.20 -11.06
C GLU A 94 -18.76 -7.44 -12.33
N VAL A 95 -18.05 -6.37 -12.70
CA VAL A 95 -18.43 -5.47 -13.80
C VAL A 95 -17.42 -5.45 -14.95
N LEU A 96 -16.22 -6.00 -14.74
CA LEU A 96 -15.19 -6.14 -15.77
C LEU A 96 -15.25 -7.51 -16.46
N SER A 97 -14.82 -7.56 -17.71
CA SER A 97 -14.59 -8.84 -18.40
C SER A 97 -13.55 -9.69 -17.66
N LYS A 98 -13.62 -11.01 -17.83
CA LYS A 98 -12.70 -11.97 -17.20
C LYS A 98 -11.22 -11.64 -17.46
N GLN A 99 -10.89 -11.10 -18.63
CA GLN A 99 -9.52 -10.72 -19.01
C GLN A 99 -8.99 -9.51 -18.23
N HIS A 100 -9.87 -8.61 -17.78
CA HIS A 100 -9.49 -7.33 -17.18
C HIS A 100 -9.75 -7.27 -15.65
N ARG A 101 -10.34 -8.33 -15.07
CA ARG A 101 -10.78 -8.36 -13.66
C ARG A 101 -9.70 -8.07 -12.61
N PHE A 102 -8.42 -8.23 -12.98
CA PHE A 102 -7.28 -8.00 -12.09
C PHE A 102 -6.55 -6.67 -12.32
N LEU A 103 -6.90 -5.91 -13.37
CA LEU A 103 -6.29 -4.60 -13.61
C LEU A 103 -6.46 -3.62 -12.43
N PRO A 104 -7.61 -3.58 -11.73
CA PRO A 104 -7.76 -2.67 -10.60
C PRO A 104 -6.84 -2.97 -9.41
N ILE A 105 -6.61 -4.26 -9.09
CA ILE A 105 -5.70 -4.64 -8.01
C ILE A 105 -4.24 -4.44 -8.43
N ALA A 106 -3.91 -4.70 -9.70
CA ALA A 106 -2.59 -4.42 -10.27
C ALA A 106 -2.25 -2.93 -10.19
N GLN A 107 -3.19 -2.06 -10.58
CA GLN A 107 -3.02 -0.62 -10.46
C GLN A 107 -2.85 -0.18 -9.01
N THR A 108 -3.63 -0.74 -8.08
CA THR A 108 -3.50 -0.45 -6.65
C THR A 108 -2.08 -0.76 -6.16
N MET A 109 -1.59 -1.97 -6.44
CA MET A 109 -0.26 -2.40 -6.03
C MET A 109 0.86 -1.57 -6.64
N TRP A 110 0.71 -1.10 -7.88
CA TRP A 110 1.70 -0.23 -8.50
C TRP A 110 2.01 1.01 -7.65
N TYR A 111 1.00 1.60 -7.00
CA TYR A 111 1.17 2.80 -6.19
C TYR A 111 1.63 2.52 -4.75
N VAL A 112 1.26 1.37 -4.18
CA VAL A 112 1.50 1.02 -2.77
C VAL A 112 2.98 1.21 -2.35
N PRO A 113 3.99 0.66 -3.03
CA PRO A 113 5.39 0.84 -2.60
C PRO A 113 5.83 2.31 -2.59
N THR A 114 5.36 3.13 -3.54
CA THR A 114 5.69 4.57 -3.61
C THR A 114 4.90 5.45 -2.66
N GLY A 115 3.81 4.93 -2.10
CA GLY A 115 3.00 5.62 -1.09
C GLY A 115 3.58 5.53 0.32
N LEU A 116 4.63 4.73 0.50
CA LEU A 116 5.13 4.34 1.80
C LEU A 116 6.06 5.40 2.42
N ASP A 117 5.88 5.66 3.72
CA ASP A 117 6.67 6.63 4.50
C ASP A 117 6.66 8.04 3.90
N ALA A 118 5.46 8.60 3.82
CA ALA A 118 5.22 9.93 3.26
C ALA A 118 6.04 11.03 3.96
N TRP A 119 6.36 10.88 5.26
CA TRP A 119 7.11 11.87 6.00
C TRP A 119 8.55 12.00 5.49
N ASN A 120 9.27 10.88 5.35
CA ASN A 120 10.62 10.93 4.78
C ASN A 120 10.61 11.41 3.32
N GLN A 121 9.53 11.18 2.56
CA GLN A 121 9.39 11.78 1.22
C GLN A 121 9.24 13.30 1.27
N LEU A 122 8.38 13.83 2.15
CA LEU A 122 8.12 15.26 2.28
C LEU A 122 9.32 16.04 2.84
N LEU A 123 10.14 15.39 3.67
CA LEU A 123 11.43 15.87 4.15
C LEU A 123 12.55 15.76 3.10
N GLY A 124 12.29 15.14 1.94
CA GLY A 124 13.27 14.95 0.87
C GLY A 124 14.34 13.90 1.19
N LYS A 125 14.12 13.05 2.21
CA LYS A 125 15.00 11.95 2.62
C LYS A 125 14.77 10.67 1.80
N ALA A 126 13.57 10.49 1.26
CA ALA A 126 13.23 9.36 0.41
C ALA A 126 12.55 9.82 -0.89
N PRO A 127 12.69 9.09 -2.01
CA PRO A 127 11.91 9.33 -3.22
C PRO A 127 10.47 8.82 -3.03
N GLY A 128 9.53 9.35 -3.81
CA GLY A 128 8.19 8.79 -3.90
C GLY A 128 7.13 9.79 -4.34
N HIS A 129 5.87 9.39 -4.18
CA HIS A 129 4.71 10.10 -4.70
C HIS A 129 4.54 11.52 -4.11
N TYR A 130 4.86 11.74 -2.83
CA TYR A 130 4.52 12.98 -2.10
C TYR A 130 5.60 14.05 -2.10
N GLY A 131 6.84 13.68 -2.44
CA GLY A 131 8.02 14.52 -2.28
C GLY A 131 8.88 14.63 -3.54
N ARG A 132 8.33 14.29 -4.71
CA ARG A 132 9.12 14.04 -5.94
C ARG A 132 10.07 15.18 -6.34
N SER A 133 9.71 16.44 -6.08
CA SER A 133 10.56 17.61 -6.35
C SER A 133 11.53 17.98 -5.22
N ARG A 134 11.37 17.39 -4.03
CA ARG A 134 12.17 17.67 -2.82
C ARG A 134 13.27 16.62 -2.57
N TYR A 135 13.09 15.40 -3.09
CA TYR A 135 14.12 14.39 -2.98
C TYR A 135 15.37 14.81 -3.75
N ALA A 136 16.47 14.97 -3.01
CA ALA A 136 17.78 15.23 -3.58
C ALA A 136 18.66 14.01 -3.32
N HIS A 137 18.82 13.15 -4.33
CA HIS A 137 19.64 11.93 -4.24
C HIS A 137 21.06 12.21 -3.72
N VAL A 138 21.62 13.40 -4.01
CA VAL A 138 22.93 13.82 -3.51
C VAL A 138 22.96 13.94 -1.97
N ARG A 139 21.83 14.30 -1.34
CA ARG A 139 21.69 14.45 0.12
C ARG A 139 21.29 13.15 0.82
N SER A 140 20.71 12.20 0.10
CA SER A 140 20.26 10.92 0.64
C SER A 140 20.49 9.84 -0.43
N PRO A 141 21.74 9.39 -0.63
CA PRO A 141 22.08 8.45 -1.70
C PRO A 141 21.49 7.07 -1.47
N VAL A 142 21.22 6.73 -0.20
CA VAL A 142 20.45 5.55 0.20
C VAL A 142 19.27 6.07 1.01
N PRO A 143 18.03 5.94 0.51
CA PRO A 143 16.84 6.30 1.28
C PRO A 143 16.78 5.51 2.59
N PRO A 144 16.33 6.13 3.70
CA PRO A 144 16.14 5.40 4.94
C PRO A 144 15.07 4.31 4.78
N ALA A 145 15.18 3.26 5.59
CA ALA A 145 14.12 2.30 5.76
C ALA A 145 12.84 3.02 6.22
N PRO A 146 11.65 2.55 5.81
CA PRO A 146 10.40 3.11 6.29
C PRO A 146 10.28 3.14 7.81
N GLU A 147 9.77 4.25 8.34
CA GLU A 147 9.58 4.45 9.78
C GLU A 147 8.10 4.33 10.16
N ILE A 148 7.84 3.69 11.31
CA ILE A 148 6.52 3.66 11.95
C ILE A 148 6.50 4.80 12.98
N TYR A 149 5.76 5.87 12.68
CA TYR A 149 5.78 7.07 13.52
C TYR A 149 4.90 7.01 14.77
N ASN A 150 3.90 6.11 14.81
CA ASN A 150 2.90 6.02 15.89
C ASN A 150 2.79 4.59 16.44
N LEU A 151 3.90 4.03 16.95
CA LEU A 151 3.92 2.68 17.55
C LEU A 151 2.94 2.53 18.73
N ASP A 152 2.69 3.61 19.46
CA ASP A 152 1.89 3.60 20.69
C ASP A 152 0.37 3.74 20.46
N VAL A 153 -0.06 3.93 19.21
CA VAL A 153 -1.50 4.11 18.88
C VAL A 153 -2.08 2.76 18.46
N PRO A 154 -2.95 2.13 19.28
CA PRO A 154 -3.59 0.89 18.89
C PRO A 154 -4.54 1.12 17.69
N PRO A 155 -4.76 0.09 16.84
CA PRO A 155 -5.74 0.18 15.77
C PRO A 155 -7.12 0.60 16.30
N LEU A 156 -7.86 1.38 15.50
CA LEU A 156 -9.26 1.68 15.83
C LEU A 156 -10.03 0.36 15.94
N ALA A 157 -10.52 0.07 17.14
CA ALA A 157 -11.41 -1.05 17.35
C ALA A 157 -12.69 -0.82 16.53
N ARG A 158 -13.20 -1.88 15.90
CA ARG A 158 -14.54 -1.84 15.31
C ARG A 158 -15.52 -1.55 16.46
N PRO A 159 -16.49 -0.63 16.30
CA PRO A 159 -17.55 -0.48 17.30
C PRO A 159 -18.19 -1.85 17.54
N GLU A 160 -18.38 -2.22 18.81
CA GLU A 160 -19.20 -3.38 19.15
C GLU A 160 -20.63 -3.08 18.66
N GLU A 161 -21.15 -3.93 17.77
CA GLU A 161 -22.55 -3.89 17.29
C GLU A 161 -23.50 -4.53 18.29
#